data_AF-A0A6J5CPH3-F1
#
_entry.id   AF-A0A6J5CPH3-F1
#
_cell.length_a   1.000
_cell.length_b   1.000
_cell.length_c   1.000
_cell.angle_alpha   90.00
_cell.angle_beta   90.00
_cell.angle_gamma   90.00
#
_symmetry.space_group_name_H-M   'P 1'
#
loop_
_entity.id
_entity.type
_entity.pdbx_description
1 polymer ?
#
loop_
_entity_poly.entity_id
_entity_poly.type
_entity_poly.pdbx_seq_one_letter_code
_entity_poly.pdbx_strand_id
1 'polypeptide(L)'
;MSEADREWLRENSKVGGKFKRCVKCNELKTIDRFDGAYSLVREADDTCLKCRFHPLPEGGLPKIRNCHTCRAKLPRKYFGGRRHSHYPECKRYVTCDFCSAKAEDALWTKRREEKLRFEAEQQLAAEAEWWERNAGNVAQWAREYSLEGMVERLAEEGRQRQAAELRATPPWADPKKIAAIYDEAARLTKETGVPHHVDHIVPLQGPIATYGPFTGMRIVFGLHWEENLRVIPARENVVKGNRYWPDMPEEERAAHKILRIPS
;
A
#
# COMPACT_ATOMS: atom_id res chain seq x y z
N MET A 1 -29.38 34.98 45.01
CA MET A 1 -28.57 34.85 43.77
C MET A 1 -27.16 35.29 44.13
N SER A 2 -26.19 34.39 44.03
CA SER A 2 -24.80 34.61 44.44
C SER A 2 -24.04 35.53 43.46
N GLU A 3 -22.86 36.01 43.85
CA GLU A 3 -22.00 36.81 42.98
C GLU A 3 -21.55 36.02 41.74
N ALA A 4 -21.23 34.74 41.91
CA ALA A 4 -20.93 33.80 40.84
C ALA A 4 -22.11 33.61 39.87
N ASP A 5 -23.35 33.62 40.35
CA ASP A 5 -24.53 33.55 39.47
C ASP A 5 -24.67 34.82 38.62
N ARG A 6 -24.36 36.00 39.19
CA ARG A 6 -24.43 37.28 38.48
C ARG A 6 -23.36 37.37 37.40
N GLU A 7 -22.16 36.89 37.69
CA GLU A 7 -21.06 36.79 36.74
C GLU A 7 -21.40 35.83 35.59
N TRP A 8 -21.87 34.63 35.91
CA TRP A 8 -22.31 33.66 34.91
C TRP A 8 -23.42 34.22 34.00
N LEU A 9 -24.39 34.96 34.56
CA LEU A 9 -25.45 35.60 33.78
C LEU A 9 -24.93 36.72 32.86
N ARG A 10 -23.90 37.47 33.27
CA ARG A 10 -23.27 38.49 32.41
C ARG A 10 -22.58 37.85 31.22
N GLU A 11 -21.83 36.79 31.45
CA GLU A 11 -21.11 36.03 30.43
C GLU A 11 -22.06 35.34 29.43
N ASN A 12 -23.21 34.86 29.89
CA ASN A 12 -24.17 34.14 29.08
C ASN A 12 -25.37 35.00 28.60
N SER A 13 -25.31 36.33 28.81
CA SER A 13 -26.38 37.29 28.48
C SER A 13 -26.75 37.34 26.99
N LYS A 14 -25.84 36.95 26.10
CA LYS A 14 -26.07 36.88 24.64
C LYS A 14 -26.85 35.64 24.22
N VAL A 15 -26.97 34.64 25.10
CA VAL A 15 -27.72 33.40 24.87
C VAL A 15 -29.14 33.62 25.34
N GLY A 16 -29.95 34.35 24.58
CA GLY A 16 -31.34 34.66 24.92
C GLY A 16 -32.14 33.38 25.17
N GLY A 17 -32.33 33.02 26.45
CA GLY A 17 -32.96 31.76 26.85
C GLY A 17 -33.37 31.76 28.33
N LYS A 18 -34.24 30.82 28.71
CA LYS A 18 -34.64 30.62 30.12
C LYS A 18 -33.56 29.79 30.84
N PHE A 19 -33.30 30.11 32.11
CA PHE A 19 -32.31 29.41 32.94
C PHE A 19 -32.96 28.89 34.23
N LYS A 20 -32.37 27.84 34.80
CA LYS A 20 -32.88 27.19 36.01
C LYS A 20 -31.73 26.62 36.83
N ARG A 21 -31.84 26.67 38.16
CA ARG A 21 -30.87 26.03 39.07
C ARG A 21 -31.22 24.57 39.27
N CYS A 22 -30.22 23.70 39.17
CA CYS A 22 -30.39 22.28 39.47
C CYS A 22 -30.45 22.07 40.99
N VAL A 23 -31.50 21.43 41.53
CA VAL A 23 -31.61 21.15 42.99
C VAL A 23 -30.54 20.18 43.50
N LYS A 24 -29.99 19.32 42.62
CA LYS A 24 -29.06 18.27 43.02
C LYS A 24 -27.59 18.69 42.99
N CYS A 25 -27.20 19.58 42.07
CA CYS A 25 -25.81 20.08 41.99
C CYS A 25 -25.69 21.58 42.30
N ASN A 26 -26.80 22.26 42.56
CA ASN A 26 -26.90 23.68 42.91
C ASN A 26 -26.30 24.67 41.89
N GLU A 27 -26.05 24.24 40.64
CA GLU A 27 -25.53 25.07 39.55
C GLU A 27 -26.66 25.69 38.71
N LEU A 28 -26.48 26.94 38.27
CA LEU A 28 -27.37 27.61 37.31
C LEU A 28 -27.06 27.11 35.90
N LYS A 29 -28.08 26.67 35.14
CA LYS A 29 -27.92 26.14 33.78
C LYS A 29 -29.02 26.62 32.85
N THR A 30 -28.74 26.60 31.56
CA THR A 30 -29.75 26.81 30.52
C THR A 30 -30.80 25.68 30.53
N ILE A 31 -32.04 26.00 30.16
CA ILE A 31 -33.18 25.09 30.30
C ILE A 31 -33.07 23.81 29.44
N ASP A 32 -32.33 23.84 28.34
CA ASP A 32 -32.00 22.68 27.49
C ASP A 32 -31.19 21.61 28.23
N ARG A 33 -30.58 21.96 29.37
CA ARG A 33 -29.88 21.02 30.25
C ARG A 33 -30.82 20.29 31.20
N PHE A 34 -32.11 20.57 31.13
CA PHE A 34 -33.19 19.89 31.82
C PHE A 34 -34.04 19.16 30.77
N ASP A 35 -34.74 18.11 31.19
CA ASP A 35 -35.53 17.29 30.25
C ASP A 35 -36.66 18.13 29.62
N GLY A 36 -36.64 18.26 28.30
CA GLY A 36 -37.40 19.26 27.57
C GLY A 36 -38.86 18.86 27.36
N ALA A 37 -39.78 19.74 27.80
CA ALA A 37 -40.96 20.21 27.06
C ALA A 37 -42.00 20.91 27.98
N TYR A 38 -41.99 20.73 29.31
CA TYR A 38 -43.09 21.22 30.17
C TYR A 38 -42.70 21.71 31.57
N SER A 39 -41.48 22.23 31.78
CA SER A 39 -41.06 22.71 33.11
C SER A 39 -41.63 24.08 33.54
N LEU A 40 -42.71 24.56 32.89
CA LEU A 40 -43.45 25.74 33.31
C LEU A 40 -44.70 25.41 34.13
N VAL A 41 -45.04 24.13 34.33
CA VAL A 41 -46.37 23.75 34.86
C VAL A 41 -46.34 22.76 36.02
N ARG A 42 -45.19 22.25 36.49
CA ARG A 42 -45.16 21.41 37.70
C ARG A 42 -43.92 21.67 38.55
N GLU A 43 -44.14 21.84 39.85
CA GLU A 43 -43.14 21.95 40.93
C GLU A 43 -42.31 20.68 41.16
N ALA A 44 -42.25 19.78 40.17
CA ALA A 44 -41.60 18.49 40.28
C ALA A 44 -40.46 18.38 39.26
N ASP A 45 -39.25 18.26 39.81
CA ASP A 45 -38.00 17.82 39.19
C ASP A 45 -37.13 18.90 38.50
N ASP A 46 -36.66 19.83 39.33
CA ASP A 46 -35.61 20.81 39.05
C ASP A 46 -34.21 20.17 38.93
N THR A 47 -34.09 18.94 38.44
CA THR A 47 -32.81 18.21 38.34
C THR A 47 -32.32 18.18 36.88
N CYS A 48 -31.10 18.65 36.63
CA CYS A 48 -30.53 18.64 35.28
C CYS A 48 -30.30 17.21 34.76
N LEU A 49 -30.34 17.03 33.43
CA LEU A 49 -30.19 15.74 32.74
C LEU A 49 -28.96 14.96 33.23
N LYS A 50 -27.84 15.66 33.44
CA LYS A 50 -26.61 15.08 33.97
C LYS A 50 -26.83 14.41 35.34
N CYS A 51 -27.49 15.11 36.27
CA CYS A 51 -27.75 14.62 37.62
C CYS A 51 -28.85 13.54 37.68
N ARG A 52 -29.73 13.50 36.66
CA ARG A 52 -30.79 12.49 36.48
C ARG A 52 -30.23 11.15 35.97
N PHE A 53 -29.38 11.17 34.94
CA PHE A 53 -28.81 9.96 34.34
C PHE A 53 -27.53 9.47 35.03
N HIS A 54 -26.82 10.36 35.70
CA HIS A 54 -25.68 10.04 36.54
C HIS A 54 -25.94 10.61 37.93
N PRO A 55 -26.76 9.94 38.77
CA PRO A 55 -26.82 10.32 40.17
C PRO A 55 -25.40 10.25 40.73
N LEU A 56 -24.86 11.38 41.18
CA LEU A 56 -23.70 11.36 42.07
C LEU A 56 -24.05 10.39 43.20
N PRO A 57 -23.26 9.33 43.44
CA PRO A 57 -23.53 8.47 44.56
C PRO A 57 -23.20 9.27 45.82
N GLU A 58 -24.23 9.72 46.53
CA GLU A 58 -24.08 9.89 47.97
C GLU A 58 -23.84 8.47 48.53
N GLY A 59 -22.56 8.11 48.68
CA GLY A 59 -22.12 6.93 49.45
C GLY A 59 -22.43 5.53 48.90
N GLY A 60 -23.02 5.35 47.72
CA GLY A 60 -23.38 4.02 47.20
C GLY A 60 -22.25 3.31 46.44
N LEU A 61 -21.73 2.19 46.97
CA LEU A 61 -20.79 1.31 46.27
C LEU A 61 -21.32 0.86 44.90
N PRO A 62 -20.46 0.70 43.87
CA PRO A 62 -20.90 0.26 42.55
C PRO A 62 -21.55 -1.13 42.62
N LYS A 63 -22.68 -1.34 41.93
CA LYS A 63 -23.34 -2.66 41.88
C LYS A 63 -22.35 -3.72 41.38
N ILE A 64 -21.98 -4.65 42.25
CA ILE A 64 -21.01 -5.73 41.99
C ILE A 64 -21.76 -6.96 41.44
N ARG A 65 -21.15 -7.67 40.50
CA ARG A 65 -21.59 -8.98 39.98
C ARG A 65 -20.43 -9.97 39.98
N ASN A 66 -20.77 -11.25 40.05
CA ASN A 66 -19.78 -12.32 39.98
C ASN A 66 -19.71 -12.84 38.55
N CYS A 67 -18.51 -12.90 37.98
CA CYS A 67 -18.29 -13.58 36.72
C CYS A 67 -18.46 -15.09 36.91
N HIS A 68 -19.22 -15.78 36.06
CA HIS A 68 -19.36 -17.23 36.18
C HIS A 68 -18.08 -18.00 35.81
N THR A 69 -17.31 -17.49 34.84
CA THR A 69 -16.08 -18.15 34.36
C THR A 69 -14.92 -18.01 35.33
N CYS A 70 -14.59 -16.78 35.75
CA CYS A 70 -13.44 -16.53 36.62
C CYS A 70 -13.80 -16.30 38.10
N ARG A 71 -15.10 -16.29 38.45
CA ARG A 71 -15.63 -16.08 39.81
C ARG A 71 -15.28 -14.73 40.44
N ALA A 72 -14.62 -13.83 39.71
CA ALA A 72 -14.26 -12.50 40.19
C ALA A 72 -15.50 -11.64 40.48
N LYS A 73 -15.45 -10.89 41.57
CA LYS A 73 -16.45 -9.89 41.97
C LYS A 73 -16.12 -8.56 41.32
N LEU A 74 -16.81 -8.20 40.24
CA LEU A 74 -16.50 -7.02 39.44
C LEU A 74 -17.67 -6.04 39.39
N PRO A 75 -17.42 -4.73 39.28
CA PRO A 75 -18.45 -3.75 38.99
C PRO A 75 -19.24 -4.10 37.71
N ARG A 76 -20.55 -3.81 37.70
CA ARG A 76 -21.46 -4.08 36.56
C ARG A 76 -20.95 -3.58 35.19
N LYS A 77 -20.12 -2.53 35.17
CA LYS A 77 -19.55 -1.98 33.93
C LYS A 77 -18.65 -2.96 33.16
N TYR A 78 -18.11 -3.99 33.81
CA TYR A 78 -17.25 -5.02 33.17
C TYR A 78 -18.03 -6.23 32.64
N PHE A 79 -19.33 -6.07 32.42
CA PHE A 79 -20.25 -7.08 31.90
C PHE A 79 -21.07 -6.47 30.74
N GLY A 80 -20.44 -5.59 29.95
CA GLY A 80 -21.07 -4.80 28.89
C GLY A 80 -21.26 -5.55 27.57
N GLY A 81 -20.64 -6.72 27.39
CA GLY A 81 -20.68 -7.50 26.16
C GLY A 81 -21.83 -8.50 26.10
N ARG A 82 -22.77 -8.26 25.18
CA ARG A 82 -23.84 -9.16 24.71
C ARG A 82 -24.77 -9.74 25.80
N ARG A 83 -25.90 -9.07 26.00
CA ARG A 83 -27.09 -9.69 26.60
C ARG A 83 -27.56 -10.83 25.67
N HIS A 84 -27.26 -12.08 25.98
CA HIS A 84 -28.01 -13.22 25.45
C HIS A 84 -29.43 -13.15 26.07
N SER A 85 -30.32 -12.35 25.48
CA SER A 85 -31.68 -12.15 25.99
C SER A 85 -32.76 -12.71 25.08
N HIS A 86 -32.44 -13.67 24.19
CA HIS A 86 -33.45 -14.14 23.23
C HIS A 86 -34.31 -15.32 23.73
N TYR A 87 -33.93 -15.99 24.83
CA TYR A 87 -34.70 -17.11 25.39
C TYR A 87 -34.78 -17.07 26.94
N PRO A 88 -35.94 -17.39 27.54
CA PRO A 88 -36.16 -17.39 29.00
C PRO A 88 -35.19 -18.27 29.81
N GLU A 89 -34.67 -19.32 29.18
CA GLU A 89 -33.69 -20.27 29.69
C GLU A 89 -32.24 -19.73 29.72
N CYS A 90 -31.94 -18.61 29.06
CA CYS A 90 -30.62 -17.97 29.10
C CYS A 90 -30.30 -17.24 30.43
N LYS A 91 -31.06 -17.49 31.50
CA LYS A 91 -30.71 -17.05 32.86
C LYS A 91 -29.69 -18.01 33.48
N ARG A 92 -28.37 -17.76 33.34
CA ARG A 92 -27.46 -17.88 34.53
C ARG A 92 -25.98 -17.58 34.38
N TYR A 93 -25.40 -17.37 33.21
CA TYR A 93 -23.94 -17.19 33.13
C TYR A 93 -23.57 -15.80 32.69
N VAL A 94 -23.40 -14.92 33.67
CA VAL A 94 -22.87 -13.58 33.49
C VAL A 94 -21.34 -13.71 33.43
N THR A 95 -20.77 -13.69 32.23
CA THR A 95 -19.31 -13.67 32.01
C THR A 95 -18.82 -12.23 31.90
N CYS A 96 -17.68 -11.92 32.51
CA CYS A 96 -17.10 -10.59 32.36
C CYS A 96 -16.53 -10.42 30.94
N ASP A 97 -16.43 -9.16 30.50
CA ASP A 97 -15.98 -8.81 29.15
C ASP A 97 -14.61 -9.41 28.83
N PHE A 98 -13.72 -9.54 29.82
CA PHE A 98 -12.41 -10.19 29.69
C PHE A 98 -12.51 -11.69 29.38
N CYS A 99 -13.38 -12.42 30.07
CA CYS A 99 -13.58 -13.85 29.82
C CYS A 99 -14.26 -14.08 28.47
N SER A 100 -15.22 -13.23 28.12
CA SER A 100 -15.88 -13.26 26.81
C SER A 100 -14.88 -12.99 25.68
N ALA A 101 -14.03 -11.97 25.83
CA ALA A 101 -13.00 -11.65 24.85
C ALA A 101 -11.97 -12.78 24.67
N LYS A 102 -11.55 -13.44 25.76
CA LYS A 102 -10.66 -14.62 25.68
C LYS A 102 -11.29 -15.79 24.93
N ALA A 103 -12.58 -16.05 25.15
CA ALA A 103 -13.29 -17.11 24.44
C ALA A 103 -13.42 -16.78 22.94
N GLU A 104 -13.66 -15.52 22.59
CA GLU A 104 -13.67 -15.07 21.20
C GLU A 104 -12.30 -15.17 20.53
N ASP A 105 -11.25 -14.78 21.23
CA ASP A 105 -9.86 -14.87 20.76
C ASP A 105 -9.47 -16.33 20.47
N ALA A 106 -9.86 -17.27 21.34
CA ALA A 106 -9.67 -18.69 21.10
C ALA A 106 -10.44 -19.20 19.87
N LEU A 107 -11.70 -18.79 19.68
CA LEU A 107 -12.50 -19.14 18.50
C LEU A 107 -11.96 -18.49 17.21
N TRP A 108 -11.45 -17.27 17.31
CA TRP A 108 -10.80 -16.58 16.20
C TRP A 108 -9.51 -17.29 15.80
N THR A 109 -8.68 -17.67 16.77
CA THR A 109 -7.44 -18.42 16.57
C THR A 109 -7.71 -19.75 15.88
N LYS A 110 -8.68 -20.54 16.37
CA LYS A 110 -9.07 -21.81 15.75
C LYS A 110 -9.52 -21.64 14.29
N ARG A 111 -10.40 -20.66 14.01
CA ARG A 111 -10.84 -20.38 12.63
C ARG A 111 -9.70 -19.91 11.74
N ARG A 112 -8.74 -19.15 12.28
CA ARG A 112 -7.54 -18.72 11.56
C ARG A 112 -6.65 -19.92 11.22
N GLU A 113 -6.45 -20.84 12.16
CA GLU A 113 -5.69 -22.07 11.93
C GLU A 113 -6.35 -22.96 10.86
N GLU A 114 -7.67 -23.15 10.94
CA GLU A 114 -8.43 -23.90 9.92
C GLU A 114 -8.30 -23.26 8.54
N LYS A 115 -8.42 -21.92 8.46
CA LYS A 115 -8.22 -21.17 7.22
C LYS A 115 -6.81 -21.36 6.66
N LEU A 116 -5.78 -21.22 7.50
CA LEU A 116 -4.38 -21.38 7.09
C LEU A 116 -4.08 -22.81 6.62
N ARG A 117 -4.67 -23.83 7.26
CA ARG A 117 -4.56 -25.23 6.80
C ARG A 117 -5.16 -25.41 5.42
N PHE A 118 -6.38 -24.89 5.20
CA PHE A 118 -7.02 -24.94 3.89
C PHE A 118 -6.20 -24.21 2.81
N GLU A 119 -5.69 -23.01 3.11
CA GLU A 119 -4.82 -22.27 2.19
C GLU A 119 -3.54 -23.03 1.86
N ALA A 120 -2.92 -23.68 2.86
CA ALA A 120 -1.74 -24.53 2.65
C ALA A 120 -2.04 -25.76 1.79
N GLU A 121 -3.19 -26.42 2.00
CA GLU A 121 -3.64 -27.54 1.15
C GLU A 121 -3.85 -27.11 -0.31
N GLN A 122 -4.46 -25.94 -0.53
CA GLN A 122 -4.63 -25.37 -1.88
C GLN A 122 -3.28 -25.02 -2.52
N GLN A 123 -2.34 -24.47 -1.77
CA GLN A 123 -1.00 -24.17 -2.26
C GLN A 123 -0.27 -25.46 -2.67
N LEU A 124 -0.29 -26.49 -1.83
CA LEU A 124 0.34 -27.78 -2.16
C LEU A 124 -0.29 -28.43 -3.39
N ALA A 125 -1.62 -28.35 -3.55
CA ALA A 125 -2.31 -28.84 -4.74
C ALA A 125 -1.89 -28.05 -6.00
N ALA A 126 -1.86 -26.72 -5.92
CA ALA A 126 -1.43 -25.86 -7.02
C ALA A 126 0.04 -26.10 -7.41
N GLU A 127 0.92 -26.30 -6.42
CA GLU A 127 2.31 -26.68 -6.65
C GLU A 127 2.40 -28.04 -7.33
N ALA A 128 1.65 -29.05 -6.86
CA ALA A 128 1.61 -30.38 -7.48
C ALA A 128 1.14 -30.32 -8.94
N GLU A 129 0.05 -29.59 -9.22
CA GLU A 129 -0.42 -29.36 -10.59
C GLU A 129 0.61 -28.64 -11.46
N TRP A 130 1.32 -27.66 -10.89
CA TRP A 130 2.38 -26.95 -11.58
C TRP A 130 3.53 -27.91 -11.93
N TRP A 131 3.97 -28.74 -10.98
CA TRP A 131 5.02 -29.73 -11.23
C TRP A 131 4.59 -30.78 -12.26
N GLU A 132 3.36 -31.27 -12.21
CA GLU A 132 2.83 -32.21 -13.19
C GLU A 132 2.80 -31.61 -14.60
N ARG A 133 2.25 -30.39 -14.74
CA ARG A 133 2.19 -29.68 -16.01
C ARG A 133 3.57 -29.34 -16.57
N ASN A 134 4.53 -29.04 -15.70
CA ASN A 134 5.85 -28.56 -16.11
C ASN A 134 6.95 -29.62 -16.02
N ALA A 135 6.66 -30.87 -15.66
CA ALA A 135 7.65 -31.93 -15.46
C ALA A 135 8.63 -32.07 -16.63
N GLY A 136 8.17 -31.92 -17.88
CA GLY A 136 9.02 -31.91 -19.07
C GLY A 136 9.91 -30.67 -19.22
N ASN A 137 9.45 -29.52 -18.74
CA ASN A 137 10.17 -28.24 -18.82
C ASN A 137 11.18 -28.07 -17.67
N VAL A 138 11.02 -28.76 -16.55
CA VAL A 138 11.94 -28.64 -15.38
C VAL A 138 13.38 -28.97 -15.76
N ALA A 139 13.59 -30.03 -16.54
CA ALA A 139 14.93 -30.41 -17.00
C ALA A 139 15.51 -29.39 -18.00
N GLN A 140 14.66 -28.83 -18.87
CA GLN A 140 15.04 -27.77 -19.79
C GLN A 140 15.44 -26.51 -19.02
N TRP A 141 14.62 -26.04 -18.08
CA TRP A 141 14.94 -24.91 -17.22
C TRP A 141 16.21 -25.16 -16.40
N ALA A 142 16.35 -26.34 -15.80
CA ALA A 142 17.57 -26.70 -15.06
C ALA A 142 18.82 -26.61 -15.94
N ARG A 143 18.73 -26.99 -17.22
CA ARG A 143 19.79 -26.80 -18.21
C ARG A 143 20.00 -25.32 -18.52
N GLU A 144 18.95 -24.57 -18.85
CA GLU A 144 19.03 -23.13 -19.20
C GLU A 144 19.60 -22.27 -18.07
N TYR A 145 19.25 -22.56 -16.82
CA TYR A 145 19.74 -21.89 -15.62
C TYR A 145 21.04 -22.50 -15.07
N SER A 146 21.53 -23.62 -15.63
CA SER A 146 22.87 -24.11 -15.31
C SER A 146 23.93 -23.11 -15.79
N LEU A 147 25.13 -23.18 -15.20
CA LEU A 147 26.25 -22.36 -15.67
C LEU A 147 26.54 -22.61 -17.16
N GLU A 148 26.42 -23.85 -17.61
CA GLU A 148 26.65 -24.23 -19.01
C GLU A 148 25.58 -23.60 -19.92
N GLY A 149 24.30 -23.77 -19.61
CA GLY A 149 23.21 -23.16 -20.39
C GLY A 149 23.24 -21.62 -20.38
N MET A 150 23.64 -21.02 -19.27
CA MET A 150 23.88 -19.57 -19.20
C MET A 150 25.01 -19.14 -20.14
N VAL A 151 26.14 -19.87 -20.15
CA VAL A 151 27.28 -19.58 -21.02
C VAL A 151 26.89 -19.76 -22.50
N GLU A 152 26.18 -20.83 -22.84
CA GLU A 152 25.67 -21.05 -24.19
C GLU A 152 24.75 -19.92 -24.66
N ARG A 153 23.81 -19.49 -23.80
CA ARG A 153 22.91 -18.38 -24.09
C ARG A 153 23.66 -17.06 -24.31
N LEU A 154 24.61 -16.72 -23.44
CA LEU A 154 25.44 -15.51 -23.59
C LEU A 154 26.28 -15.55 -24.87
N ALA A 155 26.82 -16.72 -25.22
CA ALA A 155 27.56 -16.91 -26.47
C ALA A 155 26.65 -16.72 -27.70
N GLU A 156 25.43 -17.24 -27.66
CA GLU A 156 24.43 -17.05 -28.72
C GLU A 156 24.00 -15.59 -28.86
N GLU A 157 23.69 -14.91 -27.75
CA GLU A 157 23.39 -13.47 -27.74
C GLU A 157 24.54 -12.65 -28.33
N GLY A 158 25.79 -13.02 -28.02
CA GLY A 158 26.99 -12.42 -28.60
C GLY A 158 27.08 -12.62 -30.12
N ARG A 159 26.83 -13.85 -30.61
CA ARG A 159 26.81 -14.15 -32.06
C ARG A 159 25.72 -13.38 -32.79
N GLN A 160 24.51 -13.31 -32.22
CA GLN A 160 23.39 -12.57 -32.82
C GLN A 160 23.69 -11.08 -32.91
N ARG A 161 24.30 -10.50 -31.87
CA ARG A 161 24.75 -9.11 -31.87
C ARG A 161 25.79 -8.87 -32.97
N GLN A 162 26.82 -9.71 -33.04
CA GLN A 162 27.85 -9.58 -34.08
C GLN A 162 27.26 -9.69 -35.49
N ALA A 163 26.33 -10.63 -35.71
CA ALA A 163 25.64 -10.77 -36.99
C ALA A 163 24.76 -9.55 -37.33
N ALA A 164 24.18 -8.88 -36.33
CA ALA A 164 23.44 -7.64 -36.53
C ALA A 164 24.38 -6.47 -36.88
N GLU A 165 25.51 -6.35 -36.20
CA GLU A 165 26.53 -5.33 -36.50
C GLU A 165 27.11 -5.52 -37.91
N LEU A 166 27.46 -6.75 -38.29
CA LEU A 166 27.95 -7.07 -39.64
C LEU A 166 26.93 -6.72 -40.73
N ARG A 167 25.66 -7.09 -40.54
CA ARG A 167 24.59 -6.74 -41.49
C ARG A 167 24.34 -5.24 -41.60
N ALA A 168 24.57 -4.50 -40.52
CA ALA A 168 24.42 -3.06 -40.50
C ALA A 168 25.68 -2.30 -40.94
N THR A 169 26.81 -3.00 -41.16
CA THR A 169 28.07 -2.37 -41.59
C THR A 169 28.04 -2.15 -43.10
N PRO A 170 27.99 -0.90 -43.58
CA PRO A 170 28.00 -0.63 -45.01
C PRO A 170 29.40 -0.85 -45.61
N PRO A 171 29.52 -1.15 -46.92
CA PRO A 171 30.81 -1.40 -47.57
C PRO A 171 31.81 -0.24 -47.50
N TRP A 172 31.33 0.98 -47.29
CA TRP A 172 32.15 2.20 -47.21
C TRP A 172 32.56 2.58 -45.78
N ALA A 173 32.15 1.82 -44.76
CA ALA A 173 32.58 2.07 -43.39
C ALA A 173 34.10 1.88 -43.25
N ASP A 174 34.76 2.77 -42.51
CA ASP A 174 36.20 2.66 -42.27
C ASP A 174 36.48 1.86 -40.98
N PRO A 175 36.96 0.59 -41.08
CA PRO A 175 37.20 -0.24 -39.92
C PRO A 175 38.28 0.34 -38.99
N LYS A 176 39.22 1.14 -39.51
CA LYS A 176 40.27 1.75 -38.69
C LYS A 176 39.71 2.87 -37.83
N LYS A 177 38.81 3.70 -38.38
CA LYS A 177 38.13 4.74 -37.60
C LYS A 177 37.21 4.15 -36.55
N ILE A 178 36.47 3.10 -36.90
CA ILE A 178 35.63 2.37 -35.93
C ILE A 178 36.51 1.86 -34.78
N ALA A 179 37.62 1.19 -35.07
CA ALA A 179 38.55 0.71 -34.04
C ALA A 179 39.08 1.85 -33.17
N ALA A 180 39.45 2.98 -33.76
CA ALA A 180 39.92 4.15 -33.01
C ALA A 180 38.87 4.71 -32.03
N ILE A 181 37.58 4.63 -32.36
CA ILE A 181 36.49 5.04 -31.45
C ILE A 181 36.38 4.10 -30.24
N TYR A 182 36.56 2.78 -30.44
CA TYR A 182 36.60 1.81 -29.33
C TYR A 182 37.83 2.01 -28.44
N ASP A 183 39.00 2.27 -29.05
CA ASP A 183 40.23 2.58 -28.33
C ASP A 183 40.08 3.85 -27.50
N GLU A 184 39.41 4.87 -28.05
CA GLU A 184 39.09 6.11 -27.34
C GLU A 184 38.18 5.89 -26.13
N ALA A 185 37.17 5.02 -26.25
CA ALA A 185 36.33 4.64 -25.10
C ALA A 185 37.12 3.96 -23.99
N ALA A 186 38.06 3.07 -24.34
CA ALA A 186 38.96 2.43 -23.38
C ALA A 186 39.91 3.45 -22.72
N ARG A 187 40.48 4.37 -23.51
CA ARG A 187 41.35 5.45 -23.03
C ARG A 187 40.62 6.35 -22.04
N LEU A 188 39.44 6.87 -22.40
CA LEU A 188 38.62 7.72 -21.54
C LEU A 188 38.18 7.01 -20.26
N THR A 189 37.87 5.71 -20.35
CA THR A 189 37.56 4.90 -19.14
C THR A 189 38.74 4.89 -18.17
N LYS A 190 39.95 4.68 -18.67
CA LYS A 190 41.16 4.64 -17.85
C LYS A 190 41.51 6.01 -17.27
N GLU A 191 41.36 7.07 -18.04
CA GLU A 191 41.74 8.43 -17.63
C GLU A 191 40.76 9.06 -16.65
N THR A 192 39.46 8.85 -16.86
CA THR A 192 38.41 9.47 -16.03
C THR A 192 38.02 8.62 -14.82
N GLY A 193 38.35 7.32 -14.83
CA GLY A 193 37.86 6.35 -13.84
C GLY A 193 36.36 6.04 -13.97
N VAL A 194 35.67 6.61 -14.96
CA VAL A 194 34.25 6.36 -15.25
C VAL A 194 34.16 5.43 -16.46
N PRO A 195 33.42 4.32 -16.41
CA PRO A 195 33.23 3.47 -17.57
C PRO A 195 32.60 4.23 -18.74
N HIS A 196 33.24 4.17 -19.92
CA HIS A 196 32.73 4.72 -21.18
C HIS A 196 32.40 3.59 -22.16
N HIS A 197 31.30 3.73 -22.90
CA HIS A 197 30.86 2.80 -23.93
C HIS A 197 30.81 3.48 -25.30
N VAL A 198 30.90 2.69 -26.37
CA VAL A 198 30.56 3.14 -27.73
C VAL A 198 29.06 2.95 -27.95
N ASP A 199 28.37 4.04 -28.24
CA ASP A 199 26.93 4.11 -28.52
C ASP A 199 26.68 4.36 -30.00
N HIS A 200 25.60 3.78 -30.52
CA HIS A 200 25.07 4.11 -31.84
C HIS A 200 24.15 5.33 -31.72
N ILE A 201 24.50 6.45 -32.37
CA ILE A 201 23.72 7.69 -32.35
C ILE A 201 22.28 7.40 -32.80
N VAL A 202 22.15 6.72 -33.94
CA VAL A 202 20.93 6.08 -34.43
C VAL A 202 21.03 4.58 -34.16
N PRO A 203 20.11 3.98 -33.37
CA PRO A 203 20.18 2.57 -33.02
C PRO A 203 20.18 1.65 -34.26
N LEU A 204 21.04 0.63 -34.27
CA LEU A 204 21.04 -0.40 -35.33
C LEU A 204 19.67 -1.07 -35.48
N GLN A 205 18.97 -1.23 -34.35
CA GLN A 205 17.61 -1.74 -34.28
C GLN A 205 16.77 -0.78 -33.43
N GLY A 206 16.08 0.14 -34.10
CA GLY A 206 15.18 1.10 -33.47
C GLY A 206 13.98 0.44 -32.77
N PRO A 207 13.22 1.21 -31.99
CA PRO A 207 12.04 0.72 -31.28
C PRO A 207 10.95 0.27 -32.27
N ILE A 208 10.04 -0.57 -31.77
CA ILE A 208 8.87 -1.03 -32.52
C ILE A 208 7.76 0.00 -32.36
N ALA A 209 7.17 0.45 -33.47
CA ALA A 209 6.01 1.34 -33.46
C ALA A 209 4.84 0.64 -32.76
N THR A 210 4.25 1.34 -31.78
CA THR A 210 3.12 0.82 -30.99
C THR A 210 1.76 1.33 -31.46
N TYR A 211 1.76 2.28 -32.41
CA TYR A 211 0.55 2.88 -32.97
C TYR A 211 0.77 3.30 -34.43
N GLY A 212 -0.32 3.65 -35.10
CA GLY A 212 -0.29 4.12 -36.49
C GLY A 212 -0.17 2.99 -37.53
N PRO A 213 -0.04 3.35 -38.82
CA PRO A 213 -0.09 2.39 -39.93
C PRO A 213 1.11 1.43 -39.98
N PHE A 214 2.18 1.72 -39.23
CA PHE A 214 3.40 0.90 -39.16
C PHE A 214 3.52 0.12 -37.84
N THR A 215 2.43 -0.03 -37.08
CA THR A 215 2.41 -0.77 -35.81
C THR A 215 3.03 -2.16 -35.98
N GLY A 216 3.95 -2.52 -35.09
CA GLY A 216 4.68 -3.80 -35.15
C GLY A 216 5.95 -3.76 -36.01
N MET A 217 6.24 -2.66 -36.71
CA MET A 217 7.47 -2.47 -37.48
C MET A 217 8.49 -1.65 -36.68
N ARG A 218 9.78 -1.82 -36.99
CA ARG A 218 10.84 -0.97 -36.43
C ARG A 218 10.82 0.40 -37.09
N ILE A 219 10.95 1.44 -36.29
CA ILE A 219 10.83 2.83 -36.73
C ILE A 219 12.08 3.31 -37.47
N VAL A 220 13.27 2.84 -37.04
CA VAL A 220 14.54 3.26 -37.62
C VAL A 220 15.55 2.11 -37.61
N PHE A 221 16.44 2.13 -38.59
CA PHE A 221 17.61 1.24 -38.69
C PHE A 221 18.86 2.09 -38.91
N GLY A 222 19.74 2.11 -37.91
CA GLY A 222 21.05 2.74 -38.00
C GLY A 222 22.07 1.84 -38.71
N LEU A 223 23.13 2.46 -39.22
CA LEU A 223 24.27 1.76 -39.81
C LEU A 223 25.43 1.66 -38.82
N HIS A 224 26.19 0.57 -38.87
CA HIS A 224 27.43 0.42 -38.09
C HIS A 224 28.59 1.04 -38.89
N TRP A 225 28.81 2.35 -38.74
CA TRP A 225 29.89 3.10 -39.39
C TRP A 225 30.36 4.25 -38.51
N GLU A 226 31.53 4.82 -38.80
CA GLU A 226 32.23 5.75 -37.92
C GLU A 226 31.40 6.96 -37.47
N GLU A 227 30.58 7.55 -38.34
CA GLU A 227 29.78 8.74 -38.03
C GLU A 227 28.51 8.43 -37.23
N ASN A 228 28.10 7.15 -37.15
CA ASN A 228 27.00 6.74 -36.28
C ASN A 228 27.48 6.24 -34.91
N LEU A 229 28.78 6.26 -34.64
CA LEU A 229 29.36 5.85 -33.36
C LEU A 229 29.79 7.06 -32.55
N ARG A 230 29.56 7.02 -31.25
CA ARG A 230 30.07 8.02 -30.31
C ARG A 230 30.48 7.39 -28.99
N VAL A 231 31.50 7.95 -28.36
CA VAL A 231 31.88 7.58 -27.00
C VAL A 231 31.04 8.36 -26.00
N ILE A 232 30.36 7.67 -25.10
CA ILE A 232 29.57 8.28 -24.02
C ILE A 232 29.77 7.51 -22.71
N PRO A 233 29.53 8.12 -21.54
CA PRO A 233 29.55 7.41 -20.27
C PRO A 233 28.59 6.21 -20.28
N ALA A 234 29.02 5.08 -19.72
CA ALA A 234 28.26 3.83 -19.69
C ALA A 234 26.85 4.01 -19.13
N ARG A 235 26.72 4.83 -18.07
CA ARG A 235 25.43 5.18 -17.47
C ARG A 235 24.49 5.84 -18.48
N GLU A 236 25.00 6.80 -19.26
CA GLU A 236 24.20 7.50 -20.26
C GLU A 236 23.79 6.57 -21.40
N ASN A 237 24.70 5.68 -21.83
CA ASN A 237 24.39 4.66 -22.83
C ASN A 237 23.25 3.73 -22.37
N VAL A 238 23.32 3.23 -21.13
CA VAL A 238 22.27 2.38 -20.54
C VAL A 238 20.94 3.13 -20.45
N VAL A 239 20.96 4.40 -20.03
CA VAL A 239 19.77 5.26 -19.92
C VAL A 239 19.19 5.62 -21.30
N LYS A 240 20.00 5.74 -22.35
CA LYS A 240 19.54 5.93 -23.72
C LYS A 240 18.96 4.64 -24.30
N GLY A 241 19.72 3.55 -24.28
CA GLY A 241 19.39 2.31 -25.00
C GLY A 241 19.03 2.59 -26.46
N ASN A 242 18.00 1.91 -26.97
CA ASN A 242 17.47 2.13 -28.32
C ASN A 242 16.25 3.06 -28.32
N ARG A 243 16.07 3.91 -27.29
CA ARG A 243 14.84 4.70 -27.09
C ARG A 243 14.87 6.10 -27.68
N TYR A 244 16.03 6.58 -28.11
CA TYR A 244 16.19 7.95 -28.58
C TYR A 244 17.27 8.07 -29.68
N TRP A 245 17.00 8.93 -30.66
CA TRP A 245 17.95 9.43 -31.65
C TRP A 245 17.62 10.89 -32.01
N PRO A 246 18.55 11.69 -32.55
CA PRO A 246 18.36 13.14 -32.75
C PRO A 246 17.08 13.52 -33.52
N ASP A 247 16.80 12.82 -34.61
CA ASP A 247 15.67 13.10 -35.52
C ASP A 247 14.42 12.24 -35.24
N MET A 248 14.25 11.78 -34.01
CA MET A 248 13.08 10.97 -33.62
C MET A 248 11.77 11.78 -33.75
N PRO A 249 10.71 11.25 -34.39
CA PRO A 249 9.40 11.93 -34.41
C PRO A 249 8.91 12.29 -33.01
N GLU A 250 8.25 13.44 -32.87
CA GLU A 250 7.86 13.98 -31.56
C GLU A 250 6.81 13.12 -30.86
N GLU A 251 5.90 12.53 -31.64
CA GLU A 251 4.85 11.63 -31.20
C GLU A 251 5.43 10.40 -30.50
N GLU A 252 6.55 9.87 -31.04
CA GLU A 252 7.27 8.73 -30.45
C GLU A 252 8.06 9.12 -29.20
N ARG A 253 8.64 10.33 -29.17
CA ARG A 253 9.29 10.86 -27.95
C ARG A 253 8.27 11.02 -26.81
N ALA A 254 7.04 11.43 -27.10
CA ALA A 254 5.95 11.55 -26.15
C ALA A 254 5.51 10.18 -25.61
N ALA A 255 5.29 9.18 -26.49
CA ALA A 255 4.90 7.83 -26.09
C ALA A 255 5.94 7.16 -25.16
N HIS A 256 7.23 7.31 -25.44
CA HIS A 256 8.30 6.75 -24.61
C HIS A 256 8.52 7.50 -23.27
N LYS A 257 8.12 8.78 -23.16
CA LYS A 257 8.10 9.50 -21.87
C LYS A 257 6.99 9.00 -20.93
N ILE A 258 5.84 8.58 -21.47
CA ILE A 258 4.69 8.12 -20.70
C ILE A 258 4.95 6.75 -20.04
N LEU A 259 5.79 5.91 -20.65
CA LEU A 259 6.17 4.59 -20.09
C LEU A 259 7.22 4.67 -18.97
N ARG A 260 7.73 5.86 -18.62
CA ARG A 260 8.47 6.07 -17.37
C ARG A 260 7.47 6.15 -16.22
N ILE A 261 7.03 5.00 -15.72
CA ILE A 261 6.47 4.92 -14.36
C ILE A 261 7.63 5.31 -13.43
N PRO A 262 7.53 6.40 -12.65
CA PRO A 262 8.56 6.74 -11.69
C PRO A 262 8.61 5.61 -10.65
N SER A 263 9.82 5.05 -10.47
CA SER A 263 10.17 4.12 -9.40
C SER A 263 9.98 4.73 -8.03
#